data_AF-A0A8T6G871-F1
#
_entry.id   AF-A0A8T6G871-F1
#
_cell.length_a   1.000
_cell.length_b   1.000
_cell.length_c   1.000
_cell.angle_alpha   90.00
_cell.angle_beta   90.00
_cell.angle_gamma   90.00
#
_symmetry.space_group_name_H-M   'P 1'
#
loop_
_entity.id
_entity.type
_entity.pdbx_description
1 polymer ?
#
loop_
_entity_poly.entity_id
_entity_poly.type
_entity_poly.pdbx_seq_one_letter_code
_entity_poly.pdbx_strand_id
1 'polypeptide(L)'
;MTRQTRQPQPENAPAILTDEQRRRVADALESAQSENTRKNDASQYGKFKAWCEQEGYSALPVQPEVLAAYAVELADDGKSMSTIRLAVAAIVDAHRRVGLESPQTAGVTETLRGLSRQIGVSQKQARPLDADALAAIRATALNPRRSRGGRFVRDRGNGSQARQAGHRPCVGDVRCGPAHL
;
A
#
# COMPACT_ATOMS: atom_id res chain seq x y z
N MET A 1 -24.11 -5.84 -59.96
CA MET A 1 -24.28 -6.30 -58.56
C MET A 1 -23.30 -7.43 -58.29
N THR A 2 -22.05 -7.10 -57.97
CA THR A 2 -21.01 -8.10 -57.66
C THR A 2 -21.08 -8.45 -56.17
N ARG A 3 -21.48 -9.68 -55.85
CA ARG A 3 -21.33 -10.27 -54.52
C ARG A 3 -19.84 -10.35 -54.20
N GLN A 4 -19.38 -9.50 -53.30
CA GLN A 4 -18.04 -9.61 -52.75
C GLN A 4 -18.06 -10.69 -51.67
N THR A 5 -17.52 -11.87 -51.98
CA THR A 5 -17.31 -12.95 -51.03
C THR A 5 -16.29 -12.46 -50.00
N ARG A 6 -16.77 -12.12 -48.80
CA ARG A 6 -15.93 -11.79 -47.64
C ARG A 6 -15.11 -13.03 -47.30
N GLN A 7 -13.80 -13.00 -47.56
CA GLN A 7 -12.90 -14.06 -47.11
C GLN A 7 -12.86 -14.08 -45.57
N PRO A 8 -12.85 -15.26 -44.91
CA PRO A 8 -12.73 -15.33 -43.46
C PRO A 8 -11.32 -14.92 -43.04
N GLN A 9 -11.21 -13.93 -42.16
CA GLN A 9 -9.93 -13.50 -41.60
C GLN A 9 -9.47 -14.51 -40.53
N PRO A 10 -8.16 -14.82 -40.44
CA PRO A 10 -7.62 -15.67 -39.38
C PRO A 10 -7.48 -14.86 -38.08
N GLU A 11 -8.61 -14.49 -37.47
CA GLU A 11 -8.64 -13.44 -36.43
C GLU A 11 -8.47 -13.93 -34.99
N ASN A 12 -8.29 -15.23 -34.72
CA ASN A 12 -8.10 -15.74 -33.34
C ASN A 12 -7.21 -16.99 -33.26
N ALA A 13 -5.98 -16.93 -33.81
CA ALA A 13 -4.97 -17.91 -33.43
C ALA A 13 -4.47 -17.60 -32.00
N PRO A 14 -4.43 -18.56 -31.06
CA PRO A 14 -3.91 -18.31 -29.72
C PRO A 14 -2.45 -17.86 -29.84
N ALA A 15 -2.09 -16.77 -29.14
CA ALA A 15 -0.74 -16.27 -29.13
C ALA A 15 0.21 -17.35 -28.55
N ILE A 16 0.99 -18.00 -29.42
CA ILE A 16 1.99 -18.97 -28.98
C ILE A 16 3.20 -18.17 -28.47
N LEU A 17 3.35 -18.10 -27.15
CA LEU A 17 4.54 -17.51 -26.53
C LEU A 17 5.79 -18.36 -26.85
N THR A 18 6.93 -17.71 -27.08
CA THR A 18 8.24 -18.36 -27.13
C THR A 18 8.74 -18.67 -25.72
N ASP A 19 9.70 -19.59 -25.58
CA ASP A 19 10.27 -19.93 -24.27
C ASP A 19 11.02 -18.75 -23.63
N GLU A 20 11.64 -17.90 -24.44
CA GLU A 20 12.25 -16.66 -23.98
C GLU A 20 11.21 -15.68 -23.43
N GLN A 21 10.05 -15.54 -24.10
CA GLN A 21 8.96 -14.72 -23.58
C GLN A 21 8.42 -15.29 -22.26
N ARG A 22 8.26 -16.61 -22.15
CA ARG A 22 7.84 -17.27 -20.90
C ARG A 22 8.83 -17.00 -19.75
N ARG A 23 10.14 -17.12 -20.00
CA ARG A 23 11.19 -16.84 -18.99
C ARG A 23 11.15 -15.40 -18.52
N ARG A 24 11.09 -14.43 -19.43
CA ARG A 24 11.00 -13.01 -19.07
C ARG A 24 9.75 -12.68 -18.25
N VAL A 25 8.62 -13.31 -18.58
CA VAL A 25 7.38 -13.17 -17.81
C VAL A 25 7.58 -13.74 -16.40
N ALA A 26 8.19 -14.92 -16.26
CA ALA A 26 8.49 -15.50 -14.96
C ALA A 26 9.43 -14.61 -14.12
N ASP A 27 10.54 -14.14 -14.70
CA ASP A 27 11.50 -13.26 -14.01
C ASP A 27 10.86 -11.93 -13.58
N ALA A 28 9.98 -11.37 -14.42
CA ALA A 28 9.23 -10.16 -14.10
C ALA A 28 8.25 -10.40 -12.94
N LEU A 29 7.60 -11.56 -12.89
CA LEU A 29 6.71 -11.94 -11.79
C LEU A 29 7.48 -12.18 -10.48
N GLU A 30 8.67 -12.79 -10.56
CA GLU A 30 9.53 -12.99 -9.39
C GLU A 30 10.09 -11.68 -8.84
N SER A 31 10.50 -10.77 -9.71
CA SER A 31 11.03 -9.45 -9.32
C SER A 31 9.96 -8.45 -8.88
N ALA A 32 8.68 -8.71 -9.19
CA ALA A 32 7.57 -7.86 -8.78
C ALA A 32 7.34 -7.83 -7.26
N GLN A 33 7.77 -8.85 -6.52
CA GLN A 33 7.66 -8.92 -5.06
C GLN A 33 9.01 -8.90 -4.38
N SER A 34 9.18 -8.03 -3.39
CA SER A 34 10.39 -8.05 -2.55
C SER A 34 10.49 -9.36 -1.75
N GLU A 35 11.73 -9.80 -1.47
CA GLU A 35 11.97 -11.00 -0.67
C GLU A 35 11.32 -10.90 0.72
N ASN A 36 11.35 -9.71 1.32
CA ASN A 36 10.74 -9.44 2.62
C ASN A 36 9.21 -9.59 2.56
N THR A 37 8.58 -9.11 1.49
CA THR A 37 7.13 -9.28 1.27
C THR A 37 6.78 -10.76 1.14
N ARG A 38 7.52 -11.52 0.31
CA ARG A 38 7.32 -12.97 0.16
C ARG A 38 7.41 -13.73 1.48
N LYS A 39 8.42 -13.42 2.30
CA LYS A 39 8.61 -14.05 3.62
C LYS A 39 7.45 -13.71 4.57
N ASN A 40 7.03 -12.45 4.58
CA ASN A 40 5.91 -12.02 5.40
C ASN A 40 4.61 -12.68 4.96
N ASP A 41 4.30 -12.69 3.66
CA ASP A 41 3.09 -13.31 3.13
C ASP A 41 3.05 -14.81 3.44
N ALA A 42 4.17 -15.53 3.21
CA ALA A 42 4.28 -16.94 3.55
C ALA A 42 4.06 -17.19 5.06
N SER A 43 4.62 -16.33 5.92
CA SER A 43 4.41 -16.42 7.36
C SER A 43 2.96 -16.13 7.77
N GLN A 44 2.32 -15.11 7.18
CA GLN A 44 0.93 -14.78 7.47
C GLN A 44 -0.01 -15.90 7.01
N TYR A 45 0.21 -16.44 5.80
CA TYR A 45 -0.59 -17.56 5.30
C TYR A 45 -0.39 -18.83 6.15
N GLY A 46 0.83 -19.08 6.63
CA GLY A 46 1.11 -20.17 7.57
C GLY A 46 0.30 -20.06 8.86
N LYS A 47 0.21 -18.86 9.45
CA LYS A 47 -0.61 -18.60 10.65
C LYS A 47 -2.10 -18.81 10.38
N PHE A 48 -2.58 -18.32 9.23
CA PHE A 48 -3.96 -18.52 8.82
C PHE A 48 -4.31 -20.00 8.68
N LYS A 49 -3.44 -20.81 8.03
CA LYS A 49 -3.65 -22.26 7.93
C LYS A 49 -3.76 -22.93 9.29
N ALA A 50 -2.86 -22.60 10.22
CA ALA A 50 -2.90 -23.16 11.57
C ALA A 50 -4.20 -22.79 12.31
N TRP A 51 -4.66 -21.54 12.15
CA TRP A 51 -5.95 -21.11 12.72
C TRP A 51 -7.13 -21.86 12.08
N CYS A 52 -7.14 -22.04 10.75
CA CYS A 52 -8.15 -22.85 10.08
C CYS A 52 -8.17 -24.30 10.57
N GLU A 53 -7.02 -24.92 10.78
CA GLU A 53 -6.91 -26.28 11.31
C GLU A 53 -7.48 -26.38 12.73
N GLN A 54 -7.29 -25.35 13.56
CA GLN A 54 -7.84 -25.28 14.92
C GLN A 54 -9.36 -25.11 14.93
N GLU A 55 -9.89 -24.27 14.04
CA GLU A 55 -11.32 -23.96 13.94
C GLU A 55 -12.10 -24.96 13.06
N GLY A 56 -11.43 -25.87 12.37
CA GLY A 56 -12.05 -26.85 11.47
C GLY A 56 -12.45 -26.29 10.10
N TYR A 57 -11.85 -25.19 9.66
CA TYR A 57 -12.09 -24.60 8.34
C TYR A 57 -11.10 -25.12 7.29
N SER A 58 -11.50 -25.07 6.01
CA SER A 58 -10.54 -25.23 4.89
C SER A 58 -9.81 -23.92 4.64
N ALA A 59 -8.48 -23.98 4.60
CA ALA A 59 -7.65 -22.82 4.25
C ALA A 59 -7.59 -22.54 2.73
N LEU A 60 -8.02 -23.49 1.89
CA LEU A 60 -8.06 -23.35 0.43
C LEU A 60 -9.03 -24.38 -0.21
N PRO A 61 -10.06 -23.95 -0.97
CA PRO A 61 -10.58 -22.58 -1.06
C PRO A 61 -11.14 -22.12 0.29
N VAL A 62 -10.95 -20.84 0.63
CA VAL A 62 -11.55 -20.23 1.82
C VAL A 62 -12.89 -19.58 1.46
N GLN A 63 -13.90 -19.75 2.31
CA GLN A 63 -15.14 -19.00 2.20
C GLN A 63 -14.92 -17.54 2.63
N PRO A 64 -15.52 -16.53 1.96
CA PRO A 64 -15.37 -15.12 2.31
C PRO A 64 -15.68 -14.81 3.78
N GLU A 65 -16.66 -15.52 4.35
CA GLU A 65 -17.09 -15.39 5.75
C GLU A 65 -15.98 -15.81 6.72
N VAL A 66 -15.24 -16.87 6.39
CA VAL A 66 -14.09 -17.35 7.18
C VAL A 66 -12.94 -16.36 7.10
N LEU A 67 -12.71 -15.74 5.93
CA LEU A 67 -11.71 -14.68 5.79
C LEU A 67 -12.07 -13.44 6.61
N ALA A 68 -13.35 -13.05 6.64
CA ALA A 68 -13.84 -11.96 7.47
C ALA A 68 -13.69 -12.28 8.97
N ALA A 69 -14.06 -13.49 9.39
CA ALA A 69 -13.91 -13.96 10.77
C ALA A 69 -12.45 -13.91 11.23
N TYR A 70 -11.52 -14.38 10.39
CA TYR A 70 -10.10 -14.31 10.70
C TYR A 70 -9.59 -12.87 10.85
N ALA A 71 -10.08 -11.93 10.03
CA ALA A 71 -9.71 -10.53 10.15
C ALA A 71 -10.20 -9.91 11.48
N VAL A 72 -11.38 -10.33 11.96
CA VAL A 72 -11.92 -9.93 13.27
C VAL A 72 -11.09 -10.55 14.39
N GLU A 73 -10.79 -11.85 14.32
CA GLU A 73 -9.92 -12.53 15.29
C GLU A 73 -8.60 -11.78 15.46
N LEU A 74 -7.92 -11.45 14.35
CA LEU A 74 -6.67 -10.68 14.40
C LEU A 74 -6.84 -9.28 15.05
N ALA A 75 -8.00 -8.64 14.88
CA ALA A 75 -8.26 -7.36 15.51
C ALA A 75 -8.47 -7.50 17.03
N ASP A 76 -9.20 -8.52 17.46
CA ASP A 76 -9.42 -8.86 18.87
C ASP A 76 -8.09 -9.24 19.55
N ASP A 77 -7.20 -9.88 18.78
CA ASP A 77 -5.81 -10.19 19.12
C ASP A 77 -4.88 -8.95 19.16
N GLY A 78 -5.44 -7.75 19.00
CA GLY A 78 -4.75 -6.46 19.05
C GLY A 78 -3.80 -6.19 17.89
N LYS A 79 -3.93 -6.88 16.75
CA LYS A 79 -3.06 -6.64 15.59
C LYS A 79 -3.40 -5.31 14.91
N SER A 80 -2.37 -4.65 14.39
CA SER A 80 -2.55 -3.40 13.64
C SER A 80 -3.31 -3.62 12.32
N MET A 81 -4.00 -2.59 11.82
CA MET A 81 -4.64 -2.66 10.50
C MET A 81 -3.67 -2.98 9.37
N SER A 82 -2.42 -2.57 9.47
CA SER A 82 -1.38 -2.91 8.49
C SER A 82 -1.10 -4.41 8.48
N THR A 83 -1.04 -5.03 9.66
CA THR A 83 -0.87 -6.48 9.82
C THR A 83 -2.07 -7.25 9.29
N ILE A 84 -3.30 -6.80 9.62
CA ILE A 84 -4.54 -7.44 9.16
C ILE A 84 -4.63 -7.40 7.63
N ARG A 85 -4.37 -6.24 7.01
CA ARG A 85 -4.38 -6.10 5.55
C ARG A 85 -3.32 -6.98 4.88
N LEU A 86 -2.14 -7.11 5.50
CA LEU A 86 -1.09 -7.98 5.01
C LEU A 86 -1.51 -9.46 5.08
N ALA A 87 -2.16 -9.88 6.16
CA ALA A 87 -2.67 -11.23 6.29
C ALA A 87 -3.75 -11.55 5.22
N VAL A 88 -4.70 -10.63 5.01
CA VAL A 88 -5.70 -10.77 3.95
C VAL A 88 -5.05 -10.84 2.58
N ALA A 89 -4.07 -9.98 2.29
CA ALA A 89 -3.35 -9.99 1.02
C ALA A 89 -2.62 -11.32 0.78
N ALA A 90 -1.99 -11.88 1.81
CA ALA A 90 -1.33 -13.18 1.72
C ALA A 90 -2.31 -14.33 1.39
N ILE A 91 -3.52 -14.29 1.95
CA ILE A 91 -4.56 -15.29 1.68
C ILE A 91 -5.10 -15.15 0.25
N VAL A 92 -5.33 -13.92 -0.21
CA VAL A 92 -5.73 -13.64 -1.61
C VAL A 92 -4.63 -14.07 -2.59
N ASP A 93 -3.37 -13.80 -2.26
CA ASP A 93 -2.20 -14.22 -3.04
C ASP A 93 -2.12 -15.75 -3.15
N ALA A 94 -2.39 -16.48 -2.07
CA ALA A 94 -2.45 -17.93 -2.07
C ALA A 94 -3.52 -18.47 -3.04
N HIS A 95 -4.71 -17.88 -3.07
CA HIS A 95 -5.77 -18.24 -4.04
C HIS A 95 -5.31 -17.96 -5.47
N ARG A 96 -4.73 -16.78 -5.72
CA ARG A 96 -4.23 -16.40 -7.03
C ARG A 96 -3.16 -17.37 -7.56
N ARG A 97 -2.25 -17.83 -6.71
CA ARG A 97 -1.17 -18.77 -7.10
C ARG A 97 -1.67 -20.12 -7.58
N VAL A 98 -2.84 -20.56 -7.11
CA VAL A 98 -3.46 -21.82 -7.54
C VAL A 98 -4.59 -21.63 -8.56
N GLY A 99 -4.77 -20.39 -9.07
CA GLY A 99 -5.80 -20.08 -10.07
C GLY A 99 -7.23 -20.04 -9.52
N LEU A 100 -7.41 -19.87 -8.21
CA LEU A 100 -8.72 -19.73 -7.59
C LEU A 100 -9.15 -18.26 -7.54
N GLU A 101 -10.46 -18.04 -7.50
CA GLU A 101 -11.05 -16.71 -7.33
C GLU A 101 -10.65 -16.10 -5.97
N SER A 102 -10.57 -14.78 -5.93
CA SER A 102 -10.27 -14.06 -4.69
C SER A 102 -11.40 -14.21 -3.67
N PRO A 103 -11.11 -14.64 -2.43
CA PRO A 103 -12.10 -14.68 -1.36
C PRO A 103 -12.48 -13.29 -0.82
N GLN A 104 -11.78 -12.23 -1.25
CA GLN A 104 -12.02 -10.86 -0.79
C GLN A 104 -13.22 -10.23 -1.50
N THR A 105 -14.42 -10.53 -1.01
CA THR A 105 -15.68 -9.96 -1.51
C THR A 105 -15.96 -8.56 -0.96
N ALA A 106 -17.10 -7.98 -1.35
CA ALA A 106 -17.60 -6.72 -0.79
C ALA A 106 -17.78 -6.80 0.74
N GLY A 107 -18.32 -7.92 1.25
CA GLY A 107 -18.50 -8.12 2.70
C GLY A 107 -17.19 -8.14 3.48
N VAL A 108 -16.14 -8.77 2.93
CA VAL A 108 -14.79 -8.73 3.53
C VAL A 108 -14.26 -7.30 3.53
N THR A 109 -14.47 -6.56 2.43
CA THR A 109 -14.03 -5.17 2.31
C THR A 109 -14.73 -4.25 3.31
N GLU A 110 -16.03 -4.42 3.52
CA GLU A 110 -16.82 -3.70 4.52
C GLU A 110 -16.39 -4.03 5.95
N THR A 111 -16.11 -5.30 6.23
CA THR A 111 -15.56 -5.75 7.52
C THR A 111 -14.24 -5.03 7.82
N LEU A 112 -13.30 -5.02 6.87
CA LEU A 112 -12.02 -4.33 7.02
C LEU A 112 -12.18 -2.81 7.21
N ARG A 113 -13.19 -2.20 6.60
CA ARG A 113 -13.52 -0.78 6.83
C ARG A 113 -14.03 -0.55 8.24
N GLY A 114 -14.88 -1.44 8.77
CA GLY A 114 -15.34 -1.42 10.16
C GLY A 114 -14.18 -1.50 11.15
N LEU A 115 -13.33 -2.53 10.99
CA LEU A 115 -12.14 -2.75 11.82
C LEU A 115 -11.19 -1.54 11.78
N SER A 116 -11.00 -0.92 10.61
CA SER A 116 -10.15 0.27 10.48
C SER A 116 -10.63 1.45 11.31
N ARG A 117 -11.95 1.59 11.52
CA ARG A 117 -12.51 2.65 12.38
C ARG A 117 -12.32 2.29 13.84
N GLN A 118 -12.58 1.05 14.23
CA GLN A 118 -12.41 0.59 15.62
C GLN A 118 -10.96 0.71 16.09
N ILE A 119 -10.00 0.19 15.30
CA ILE A 119 -8.56 0.24 15.63
C ILE A 119 -8.00 1.65 15.49
N GLY A 120 -8.50 2.44 14.53
CA GLY A 120 -8.12 3.85 14.35
C GLY A 120 -8.54 4.74 15.52
N VAL A 121 -9.71 4.49 16.11
CA VAL A 121 -10.17 5.17 17.32
C VAL A 121 -9.38 4.72 18.55
N SER A 122 -8.92 3.45 18.57
CA SER A 122 -8.13 2.88 19.67
C SER A 122 -6.61 3.14 19.58
N GLN A 123 -6.13 4.06 18.74
CA GLN A 123 -4.71 4.44 18.74
C GLN A 123 -4.34 4.98 20.13
N LYS A 124 -3.62 4.19 20.92
CA LYS A 124 -3.05 4.56 22.21
C LYS A 124 -2.34 5.91 22.04
N GLN A 125 -2.91 6.96 22.63
CA GLN A 125 -2.20 8.22 22.85
C GLN A 125 -0.83 7.86 23.41
N ALA A 126 0.24 8.24 22.71
CA ALA A 126 1.58 8.06 23.21
C ALA A 126 1.65 8.73 24.59
N ARG A 127 2.20 8.02 25.58
CA ARG A 127 2.42 8.60 26.92
C ARG A 127 3.20 9.92 26.73
N PRO A 128 2.82 11.01 27.41
CA PRO A 128 3.56 12.26 27.34
C PRO A 128 5.06 11.99 27.50
N LEU A 129 5.88 12.69 26.73
CA LEU A 129 7.34 12.58 26.86
C LEU A 129 7.73 13.09 28.25
N ASP A 130 8.00 12.16 29.17
CA ASP A 130 8.49 12.49 30.50
C ASP A 130 9.95 12.99 30.42
N ALA A 131 10.40 13.74 31.43
CA ALA A 131 11.72 14.38 31.44
C ALA A 131 12.87 13.38 31.20
N ASP A 132 12.74 12.14 31.68
CA ASP A 132 13.70 11.07 31.45
C ASP A 132 13.73 10.59 29.99
N ALA A 133 12.57 10.52 29.33
CA ALA A 133 12.50 10.20 27.91
C ALA A 133 13.16 11.30 27.08
N LEU A 134 12.97 12.57 27.45
CA LEU A 134 13.63 13.70 26.79
C LEU A 134 15.14 13.71 27.02
N ALA A 135 15.60 13.38 28.24
CA ALA A 135 17.01 13.24 28.57
C ALA A 135 17.68 12.10 27.78
N ALA A 136 17.01 10.95 27.66
CA ALA A 136 17.49 9.81 26.87
C ALA A 136 17.60 10.14 25.37
N ILE A 137 16.61 10.84 24.81
CA ILE A 137 16.65 11.34 23.42
C ILE A 137 17.81 12.31 23.24
N ARG A 138 18.01 13.26 24.17
CA ARG A 138 19.13 14.21 24.10
C ARG A 138 20.49 13.50 24.16
N ALA A 139 20.63 12.49 25.01
CA ALA A 139 21.87 11.72 25.15
C ALA A 139 22.21 10.92 23.88
N THR A 140 21.21 10.41 23.16
CA THR A 140 21.41 9.67 21.90
C THR A 140 21.48 10.57 20.66
N ALA A 141 20.82 11.72 20.67
CA ALA A 141 20.92 12.71 19.59
C ALA A 141 22.33 13.27 19.44
N LEU A 142 23.10 13.34 20.54
CA LEU A 142 24.51 13.74 20.55
C LEU A 142 25.47 12.63 20.09
N ASN A 143 24.99 11.40 19.89
CA ASN A 143 25.76 10.29 19.36
C ASN A 143 25.05 9.64 18.16
N PRO A 144 25.13 10.26 16.97
CA PRO A 144 24.44 9.73 15.80
C PRO A 144 24.97 8.34 15.48
N ARG A 145 24.08 7.34 15.47
CA ARG A 145 24.40 6.01 14.93
C ARG A 145 24.77 6.17 13.46
N ARG A 146 26.07 6.06 13.12
CA ARG A 146 26.51 5.83 11.73
C ARG A 146 26.12 4.41 11.34
N SER A 147 24.87 4.20 10.94
CA SER A 147 24.51 3.00 10.18
C SER A 147 25.10 3.12 8.77
N ARG A 148 25.92 2.14 8.36
CA ARG A 148 26.28 1.93 6.94
C ARG A 148 24.99 1.81 6.14
N GLY A 149 24.68 2.82 5.30
CA GLY A 149 23.65 2.72 4.26
C GLY A 149 22.27 3.36 4.52
N GLY A 150 22.16 4.38 5.38
CA GLY A 150 20.88 5.10 5.58
C GLY A 150 20.54 6.05 4.41
N ARG A 151 19.49 5.73 3.65
CA ARG A 151 18.92 6.60 2.61
C ARG A 151 18.37 7.88 3.24
N PHE A 152 18.85 9.04 2.79
CA PHE A 152 18.40 10.36 3.25
C PHE A 152 16.98 10.62 2.74
N VAL A 153 15.97 10.45 3.60
CA VAL A 153 14.62 10.96 3.33
C VAL A 153 14.66 12.45 3.63
N ARG A 154 14.69 13.28 2.57
CA ARG A 154 14.47 14.72 2.71
C ARG A 154 13.04 14.92 3.22
N ASP A 155 12.95 15.45 4.44
CA ASP A 155 11.71 15.96 5.01
C ASP A 155 11.18 17.06 4.08
N ARG A 156 10.05 16.78 3.43
CA ARG A 156 9.36 17.76 2.59
C ARG A 156 8.38 18.49 3.51
N GLY A 157 8.91 19.49 4.22
CA GLY A 157 8.12 20.39 5.05
C GLY A 157 6.97 21.00 4.25
N ASN A 158 5.76 20.78 4.76
CA ASN A 158 4.53 21.38 4.28
C ASN A 158 4.54 22.88 4.64
N GLY A 159 5.00 23.72 3.72
CA GLY A 159 4.92 25.17 3.80
C GLY A 159 3.49 25.64 3.60
N SER A 160 2.87 26.08 4.70
CA SER A 160 1.58 26.75 4.78
C SER A 160 1.44 27.84 3.72
N GLN A 161 0.30 27.83 3.04
CA GLN A 161 -0.13 28.83 2.07
C GLN A 161 -0.15 30.23 2.69
N ALA A 162 0.73 31.12 2.23
CA ALA A 162 0.56 32.56 2.37
C ALA A 162 0.19 33.13 0.99
N ARG A 163 -1.09 33.49 0.86
CA ARG A 163 -1.63 34.23 -0.28
C ARG A 163 -0.90 35.57 -0.38
N GLN A 164 -0.17 35.80 -1.47
CA GLN A 164 0.29 37.14 -1.83
C GLN A 164 -0.49 37.61 -3.05
N ALA A 165 -1.23 38.68 -2.83
CA ALA A 165 -1.91 39.47 -3.83
C ALA A 165 -0.87 40.03 -4.82
N GLY A 166 -1.21 39.97 -6.10
CA GLY A 166 -0.39 40.52 -7.18
C GLY A 166 -0.26 42.04 -7.05
N HIS A 167 0.92 42.49 -6.66
CA HIS A 167 1.38 43.86 -6.88
C HIS A 167 2.23 43.84 -8.16
N ARG A 168 1.70 44.41 -9.25
CA ARG A 168 2.44 44.61 -10.51
C ARG A 168 3.38 45.80 -10.34
N PRO A 169 4.69 45.69 -10.61
CA PRO A 169 5.54 46.87 -10.73
C PRO A 169 5.33 47.51 -12.11
N CYS A 170 4.89 48.77 -12.12
CA CYS A 170 4.93 49.62 -13.30
C CYS A 170 6.33 50.24 -13.40
N VAL A 171 7.07 49.86 -14.44
CA VAL A 171 8.24 50.58 -14.94
C VAL A 171 7.77 51.76 -15.81
N GLY A 172 8.28 52.96 -15.57
CA GLY A 172 7.97 54.13 -16.41
C GLY A 172 8.39 55.47 -15.82
N ASP A 173 9.62 55.84 -16.11
CA ASP A 173 10.27 57.15 -15.91
C ASP A 173 9.64 58.21 -16.83
N VAL A 174 8.96 59.24 -16.30
CA VAL A 174 8.75 60.53 -16.98
C VAL A 174 8.60 61.67 -15.96
N ARG A 175 9.43 62.69 -16.16
CA ARG A 175 9.51 64.00 -15.47
C ARG A 175 8.21 64.81 -15.58
N CYS A 176 7.90 65.62 -14.56
CA CYS A 176 7.29 66.95 -14.72
C CYS A 176 7.53 67.79 -13.46
N GLY A 177 8.20 68.94 -13.61
CA GLY A 177 8.53 69.87 -12.53
C GLY A 177 7.39 70.83 -12.15
N PRO A 178 7.55 71.60 -11.06
CA PRO A 178 6.58 72.63 -10.69
C PRO A 178 6.79 73.92 -11.50
N ALA A 179 5.72 74.38 -12.16
CA ALA A 179 5.59 75.78 -12.55
C ALA A 179 5.29 76.61 -11.30
N HIS A 180 6.07 77.67 -11.07
CA HIS A 180 5.81 78.68 -10.05
C HIS A 180 4.74 79.67 -10.53
N LEU A 181 3.83 80.05 -9.60
CA LEU A 181 2.78 81.07 -9.67
C LEU A 181 1.63 80.86 -10.68
#